data_AF-A0AAV0D4D3-F1
#
_entry.id   AF-A0AAV0D4D3-F1
#
_cell.length_a   1.000
_cell.length_b   1.000
_cell.length_c   1.000
_cell.angle_alpha   90.00
_cell.angle_beta   90.00
_cell.angle_gamma   90.00
#
_symmetry.space_group_name_H-M   'P 1'
#
loop_
_entity.id
_entity.type
_entity.pdbx_description
1 polymer ?
#
loop_
_entity_poly.entity_id
_entity_poly.type
_entity_poly.pdbx_seq_one_letter_code
_entity_poly.pdbx_strand_id
1 'polypeptide(L)'
;MTCGEPNAFGTPRAKLRVTIEDKTGCLSASMFGRCAETLLLMTSKQIMETESQGKKASFQYANKRLMNEDYIIQLRSNTYTYQGVSTTTYTVNSLHDSSHHLTKKPKESPTKDVGPSTDAAELPPAHKRHKTDSGPS
;
A
#
# COMPACT_ATOMS: atom_id res chain seq x y z
N MET A 1 -1.11 -30.03 -11.94
CA MET A 1 -2.47 -30.11 -11.36
C MET A 1 -3.47 -29.98 -12.49
N THR A 2 -4.22 -31.04 -12.78
CA THR A 2 -5.36 -31.04 -13.72
C THR A 2 -6.63 -31.15 -12.88
N CYS A 3 -7.69 -30.42 -13.24
CA CYS A 3 -8.89 -30.33 -12.39
C CYS A 3 -9.82 -31.55 -12.46
N GLY A 4 -9.43 -32.65 -13.11
CA GLY A 4 -10.21 -33.90 -13.18
C GLY A 4 -11.55 -33.83 -13.95
N GLU A 5 -12.08 -32.62 -14.14
CA GLU A 5 -13.37 -32.38 -14.76
C GLU A 5 -13.32 -32.44 -16.30
N PRO A 6 -14.28 -33.13 -16.95
CA PRO A 6 -14.35 -33.23 -18.40
C PRO A 6 -14.73 -31.91 -19.07
N ASN A 7 -15.40 -31.00 -18.35
CA ASN A 7 -15.82 -29.70 -18.83
C ASN A 7 -15.34 -28.60 -17.87
N ALA A 8 -14.15 -28.05 -18.13
CA ALA A 8 -13.60 -26.96 -17.36
C ALA A 8 -13.84 -25.61 -18.05
N PHE A 9 -14.46 -24.67 -17.35
CA PHE A 9 -14.55 -23.28 -17.79
C PHE A 9 -13.46 -22.46 -17.07
N GLY A 10 -12.57 -21.85 -17.85
CA GLY A 10 -11.51 -20.99 -17.33
C GLY A 10 -12.09 -19.72 -16.72
N THR A 11 -11.79 -19.46 -15.44
CA THR A 11 -12.07 -18.16 -14.82
C THR A 11 -10.95 -17.18 -15.20
N PRO A 12 -11.25 -16.06 -15.88
CA PRO A 12 -10.22 -15.07 -16.22
C PRO A 12 -9.53 -14.54 -14.96
N ARG A 13 -8.21 -14.39 -15.02
CA ARG A 13 -7.38 -13.81 -13.95
C ARG A 13 -6.43 -12.79 -14.56
N ALA A 14 -6.50 -11.55 -14.07
CA ALA A 14 -5.63 -10.48 -14.51
C ALA A 14 -4.17 -10.74 -14.10
N LYS A 15 -3.26 -10.50 -15.03
CA LYS A 15 -1.82 -10.45 -14.80
C LYS A 15 -1.26 -9.26 -15.55
N LEU A 16 -0.55 -8.38 -14.83
CA LEU A 16 0.10 -7.22 -15.42
C LEU A 16 1.58 -7.24 -15.11
N ARG A 17 2.36 -6.77 -16.08
CA ARG A 17 3.75 -6.39 -15.86
C ARG A 17 3.80 -4.88 -15.77
N VAL A 18 4.33 -4.38 -14.67
CA VAL A 18 4.44 -2.94 -14.41
C VAL A 18 5.90 -2.54 -14.26
N THR A 19 6.20 -1.32 -14.67
CA THR A 19 7.45 -0.64 -14.36
C THR A 19 7.15 0.35 -13.25
N ILE A 20 7.85 0.20 -12.14
CA ILE A 20 7.80 1.10 -10.99
C ILE A 20 9.02 1.99 -11.10
N GLU A 21 8.84 3.30 -10.96
CA GLU A 21 9.92 4.28 -11.02
C GLU A 21 9.86 5.16 -9.78
N ASP A 22 11.03 5.39 -9.18
CA ASP A 22 11.21 6.37 -8.12
C ASP A 22 12.48 7.20 -8.37
N LYS A 23 12.87 8.03 -7.40
CA LYS A 23 14.07 8.87 -7.51
C LYS A 23 15.40 8.08 -7.57
N THR A 24 15.36 6.78 -7.30
CA THR A 24 16.54 5.90 -7.23
C THR A 24 16.67 5.00 -8.46
N GLY A 25 15.58 4.76 -9.18
CA GLY A 25 15.62 4.05 -10.45
C GLY A 25 14.29 3.40 -10.82
N CYS A 26 14.38 2.42 -11.72
CA CYS A 26 13.23 1.70 -12.24
C CYS A 26 13.30 0.20 -11.90
N LEU A 27 12.15 -0.39 -11.63
CA LEU A 27 11.99 -1.81 -11.30
C LEU A 27 10.83 -2.42 -12.10
N SER A 28 11.05 -3.60 -12.70
CA SER A 28 9.96 -4.40 -13.28
C SER A 28 9.35 -5.33 -12.25
N ALA A 29 8.03 -5.29 -12.08
CA ALA A 29 7.29 -6.19 -11.19
C ALA A 29 6.07 -6.80 -11.88
N SER A 30 5.57 -7.92 -11.33
CA SER A 30 4.31 -8.54 -11.73
C SER A 30 3.20 -8.20 -10.73
N MET A 31 1.99 -7.99 -11.24
CA MET A 31 0.76 -7.82 -10.45
C MET A 31 -0.26 -8.86 -10.88
N PHE A 32 -1.02 -9.39 -9.92
CA PHE A 32 -1.96 -10.47 -10.17
C PHE A 32 -3.33 -10.19 -9.54
N GLY A 33 -4.37 -10.74 -10.17
CA GLY A 33 -5.73 -10.75 -9.66
C GLY A 33 -6.24 -9.36 -9.31
N ARG A 34 -6.81 -9.22 -8.10
CA ARG A 34 -7.48 -7.99 -7.66
C ARG A 34 -6.58 -6.77 -7.68
N CYS A 35 -5.28 -6.91 -7.40
CA CYS A 35 -4.35 -5.78 -7.42
C CYS A 35 -4.19 -5.22 -8.84
N ALA A 36 -4.10 -6.11 -9.85
CA ALA A 36 -4.06 -5.71 -11.25
C ALA A 36 -5.41 -5.11 -11.72
N GLU A 37 -6.53 -5.69 -11.30
CA GLU A 37 -7.87 -5.18 -11.60
C GLU A 37 -8.10 -3.78 -11.03
N THR A 38 -7.70 -3.54 -9.78
CA THR A 38 -7.76 -2.22 -9.13
C THR A 38 -6.93 -1.19 -9.88
N LEU A 39 -5.72 -1.56 -10.32
CA LEU A 39 -4.86 -0.64 -11.07
C LEU A 39 -5.48 -0.24 -12.43
N LEU A 40 -6.15 -1.17 -13.12
CA LEU A 40 -6.80 -0.89 -14.39
C LEU A 40 -8.23 -0.35 -14.28
N LEU A 41 -8.81 -0.36 -13.08
CA LEU A 41 -10.23 -0.07 -12.85
C LEU A 41 -11.16 -0.98 -13.68
N MET A 42 -10.73 -2.23 -13.89
CA MET A 42 -11.42 -3.21 -14.71
C MET A 42 -11.30 -4.61 -14.10
N THR A 43 -12.39 -5.36 -14.11
CA THR A 43 -12.36 -6.79 -13.74
C THR A 43 -11.63 -7.62 -14.81
N SER A 44 -11.12 -8.79 -14.43
CA SER A 44 -10.44 -9.73 -15.35
C SER A 44 -11.31 -10.08 -16.57
N LYS A 45 -12.63 -10.17 -16.38
CA LYS A 45 -13.60 -10.41 -17.47
C LYS A 45 -13.66 -9.23 -18.44
N GLN A 46 -13.78 -8.01 -17.92
CA GLN A 46 -13.80 -6.80 -18.75
C GLN A 46 -12.48 -6.61 -19.51
N ILE A 47 -11.35 -6.93 -18.88
CA ILE A 47 -10.03 -6.89 -19.55
C ILE A 47 -10.03 -7.84 -20.74
N MET A 48 -10.41 -9.10 -20.53
CA MET A 48 -10.48 -10.11 -21.58
C MET A 48 -11.42 -9.71 -22.73
N GLU A 49 -12.61 -9.17 -22.42
CA GLU A 49 -13.56 -8.68 -23.42
C GLU A 49 -13.04 -7.46 -24.20
N THR A 50 -12.30 -6.57 -23.52
CA THR A 50 -11.71 -5.38 -24.14
C THR A 50 -10.57 -5.76 -25.09
N GLU A 51 -9.75 -6.72 -24.69
CA GLU A 51 -8.70 -7.29 -25.56
C GLU A 51 -9.28 -8.01 -26.77
N SER A 52 -10.31 -8.84 -26.59
CA SER A 52 -10.93 -9.58 -27.69
C SER A 52 -11.63 -8.67 -28.71
N GLN A 53 -12.15 -7.52 -28.26
CA GLN A 53 -12.73 -6.48 -29.11
C GLN A 53 -11.67 -5.53 -29.72
N GLY A 54 -10.39 -5.73 -29.43
CA GLY A 54 -9.30 -4.88 -29.96
C GLY A 54 -9.33 -3.44 -29.44
N LYS A 55 -9.99 -3.16 -28.31
CA LYS A 55 -10.19 -1.82 -27.75
C LYS A 55 -8.95 -1.32 -27.00
N LYS A 56 -7.84 -1.14 -27.72
CA LYS A 56 -6.55 -0.71 -27.18
C LYS A 56 -6.59 0.66 -26.48
N ALA A 57 -7.52 1.53 -26.86
CA ALA A 57 -7.68 2.87 -26.28
C ALA A 57 -7.94 2.84 -24.76
N SER A 58 -8.65 1.83 -24.24
CA SER A 58 -8.93 1.70 -22.81
C SER A 58 -7.66 1.46 -21.99
N PHE A 59 -6.74 0.64 -22.51
CA PHE A 59 -5.44 0.40 -21.86
C PHE A 59 -4.50 1.61 -21.96
N GLN A 60 -4.58 2.37 -23.06
CA GLN A 60 -3.84 3.63 -23.19
C GLN A 60 -4.31 4.68 -22.19
N TYR A 61 -5.63 4.79 -21.96
CA TYR A 61 -6.18 5.66 -20.93
C TYR A 61 -5.69 5.27 -19.54
N ALA A 62 -5.73 3.97 -19.20
CA ALA A 62 -5.18 3.48 -17.95
C ALA A 62 -3.70 3.84 -17.80
N ASN A 63 -2.86 3.59 -18.80
CA ASN A 63 -1.44 3.96 -18.75
C ASN A 63 -1.23 5.46 -18.53
N LYS A 64 -1.97 6.33 -19.24
CA LYS A 64 -1.85 7.79 -19.06
C LYS A 64 -2.21 8.23 -17.65
N ARG A 65 -3.25 7.64 -17.06
CA ARG A 65 -3.66 7.92 -15.68
C ARG A 65 -2.55 7.51 -14.70
N LEU A 66 -2.04 6.29 -14.83
CA LEU A 66 -1.02 5.73 -13.95
C LEU A 66 0.31 6.51 -13.96
N MET A 67 0.67 7.13 -15.08
CA MET A 67 1.89 7.95 -15.18
C MET A 67 1.83 9.26 -14.37
N ASN A 68 0.66 9.65 -13.87
CA ASN A 68 0.46 10.89 -13.12
C ASN A 68 0.08 10.63 -11.65
N GLU A 69 0.20 9.40 -11.16
CA GLU A 69 -0.21 9.01 -9.82
C GLU A 69 0.93 8.31 -9.07
N ASP A 70 1.12 8.73 -7.82
CA ASP A 70 2.07 8.10 -6.90
C ASP A 70 1.36 7.06 -6.03
N TYR A 71 1.99 5.90 -5.89
CA TYR A 71 1.46 4.77 -5.13
C TYR A 71 2.42 4.32 -4.04
N ILE A 72 1.86 3.90 -2.90
CA ILE A 72 2.57 3.12 -1.89
C ILE A 72 2.30 1.65 -2.18
N ILE A 73 3.37 0.87 -2.38
CA ILE A 73 3.27 -0.53 -2.77
C ILE A 73 3.99 -1.44 -1.78
N GLN A 74 3.45 -2.65 -1.60
CA GLN A 74 4.18 -3.73 -0.93
C GLN A 74 4.73 -4.69 -1.98
N LEU A 75 6.06 -4.75 -2.06
CA LEU A 75 6.78 -5.64 -2.97
C LEU A 75 7.25 -6.91 -2.25
N ARG A 76 7.18 -8.04 -2.96
CA ARG A 76 7.84 -9.30 -2.58
C ARG A 76 8.86 -9.66 -3.65
N SER A 77 10.10 -9.85 -3.23
CA SER A 77 11.14 -10.44 -4.07
C SER A 77 11.11 -11.97 -3.95
N ASN A 78 11.44 -12.64 -5.05
CA ASN A 78 11.73 -14.06 -5.06
C ASN A 78 12.94 -14.31 -5.94
N THR A 79 13.99 -14.89 -5.37
CA THR A 79 15.24 -15.19 -6.05
C THR A 79 15.37 -16.69 -6.23
N TYR A 80 15.63 -17.11 -7.46
CA TYR A 80 15.89 -18.51 -7.78
C TYR A 80 17.11 -18.61 -8.70
N THR A 81 17.80 -19.74 -8.63
CA THR A 81 18.94 -20.04 -9.48
C THR A 81 18.53 -21.09 -10.49
N TYR A 82 18.65 -20.77 -11.77
CA TYR A 82 18.41 -21.70 -12.87
C TYR A 82 19.66 -21.79 -13.73
N GLN A 83 20.17 -23.00 -13.95
CA GLN A 83 21.41 -23.25 -14.72
C GLN A 83 22.60 -22.38 -14.24
N GLY A 84 22.73 -22.19 -12.92
CA GLY A 84 23.81 -21.38 -12.33
C GLY A 84 23.60 -19.86 -12.38
N VAL A 85 22.51 -19.37 -12.99
CA VAL A 85 22.18 -17.95 -13.04
C VAL A 85 21.12 -17.62 -11.99
N SER A 86 21.46 -16.74 -11.05
CA SER A 86 20.52 -16.22 -10.05
C SER A 86 19.66 -15.11 -10.64
N THR A 87 18.34 -15.32 -10.65
CA THR A 87 17.34 -14.36 -11.13
C THR A 87 16.44 -13.95 -9.99
N THR A 88 16.29 -12.63 -9.78
CA THR A 88 15.33 -12.07 -8.82
C THR A 88 14.11 -11.55 -9.56
N THR A 89 12.93 -11.96 -9.10
CA THR A 89 11.64 -11.49 -9.61
C THR A 89 10.91 -10.73 -8.53
N TYR A 90 10.11 -9.73 -8.93
CA TYR A 90 9.37 -8.88 -8.01
C TYR A 90 7.87 -8.99 -8.29
N THR A 91 7.09 -9.11 -7.22
CA THR A 91 5.63 -9.15 -7.28
C THR A 91 5.06 -8.07 -6.38
N VAL A 92 4.09 -7.31 -6.88
CA VAL A 92 3.30 -6.37 -6.06
C VAL A 92 2.20 -7.16 -5.36
N ASN A 93 2.20 -7.13 -4.04
CA ASN A 93 1.19 -7.79 -3.22
C ASN A 93 0.02 -6.86 -2.86
N SER A 94 0.31 -5.56 -2.69
CA SER A 94 -0.68 -4.53 -2.41
C SER A 94 -0.25 -3.18 -2.98
N LEU A 95 -1.24 -2.32 -3.20
CA LEU A 95 -1.10 -0.99 -3.79
C LEU A 95 -2.11 -0.06 -3.09
N HIS A 96 -1.65 1.12 -2.71
CA HIS A 96 -2.44 2.18 -2.06
C HIS A 96 -2.11 3.54 -2.69
N ASP A 97 -3.12 4.40 -2.83
CA ASP A 97 -2.90 5.77 -3.30
C ASP A 97 -2.13 6.57 -2.24
N SER A 98 -1.07 7.25 -2.68
CA SER A 98 -0.24 8.08 -1.78
C SER A 98 -0.95 9.35 -1.28
N SER A 99 -2.01 9.78 -1.99
CA SER A 99 -2.82 10.97 -1.66
C SER A 99 -3.42 10.92 -0.25
N HIS A 100 -3.65 9.73 0.29
CA HIS A 100 -4.21 9.53 1.63
C HIS A 100 -3.17 9.55 2.77
N HIS A 101 -1.87 9.53 2.47
CA HIS A 101 -0.81 9.46 3.49
C HIS A 101 -0.11 10.80 3.80
N LEU A 102 -0.44 11.87 3.07
CA LEU A 102 0.11 13.22 3.33
C LEU A 102 -0.67 14.04 4.38
N THR A 103 -1.73 13.51 4.99
CA THR A 103 -2.57 14.22 5.98
C THR A 103 -2.43 13.68 7.41
N LYS A 104 -1.20 13.56 7.91
CA LYS A 104 -0.95 13.62 9.36
C LYS A 104 0.32 14.42 9.63
N LYS A 105 0.26 15.74 9.43
CA LYS A 105 1.17 16.63 10.16
C LYS A 105 0.91 16.45 11.67
N PRO A 106 1.94 16.25 12.50
CA PRO A 106 1.78 16.36 13.95
C PRO A 106 1.18 17.74 14.26
N LYS A 107 0.12 17.76 15.06
CA LYS A 107 -0.42 19.00 15.62
C LYS A 107 0.68 19.58 16.51
N GLU A 108 1.44 20.56 16.02
CA GLU A 108 2.26 21.40 16.88
C GLU A 108 1.33 22.02 17.92
N SER A 109 1.49 21.61 19.17
CA SER A 109 0.90 22.29 20.32
C SER A 109 1.43 23.73 20.35
N PRO A 110 0.57 24.74 20.52
CA PRO A 110 1.02 26.12 20.56
C PRO A 110 1.96 26.31 21.76
N THR A 111 3.22 26.62 21.46
CA THR A 111 4.19 27.17 22.40
C THR A 111 3.60 28.45 22.99
N LYS A 112 3.23 28.41 24.27
CA LYS A 112 2.99 29.64 25.02
C LYS A 112 4.36 30.23 25.35
N ASP A 113 4.69 31.32 24.68
CA ASP A 113 5.64 32.31 25.18
C ASP A 113 5.19 32.76 26.58
N VAL A 114 5.99 32.45 27.59
CA VAL A 114 6.00 33.17 28.86
C VAL A 114 7.46 33.52 29.11
N GLY A 115 7.75 34.81 29.05
CA GLY A 115 9.07 35.39 29.31
C GLY A 115 9.57 35.14 30.74
N PRO A 116 10.81 35.56 31.02
CA PRO A 116 11.60 35.02 32.12
C PRO A 116 11.20 35.66 33.46
N SER A 117 11.08 34.85 34.50
CA SER A 117 11.06 35.32 35.89
C SER A 117 11.95 34.43 36.74
N THR A 118 12.79 35.12 37.48
CA THR A 118 13.85 34.69 38.39
C THR A 118 13.33 34.10 39.70
N ASP A 119 14.23 33.30 40.29
CA ASP A 119 14.49 33.09 41.72
C ASP A 119 13.68 32.10 42.58
N ALA A 120 14.51 31.32 43.28
CA ALA A 120 14.42 30.83 44.66
C ALA A 120 13.40 29.75 45.05
N ALA A 121 13.98 28.61 45.44
CA ALA A 121 13.71 27.75 46.61
C ALA A 121 12.28 27.70 47.19
N GLU A 122 11.77 26.48 47.42
CA GLU A 122 11.56 25.87 48.76
C GLU A 122 10.84 24.50 48.63
N LEU A 123 11.25 23.53 49.47
CA LEU A 123 10.71 22.16 49.60
C LEU A 123 9.47 22.14 50.57
N PRO A 124 8.75 21.00 50.72
CA PRO A 124 7.29 20.91 50.92
C PRO A 124 6.89 20.78 52.42
N PRO A 125 5.60 20.58 52.81
CA PRO A 125 5.07 19.20 52.92
C PRO A 125 3.51 19.00 52.92
N ALA A 126 3.15 17.70 53.00
CA ALA A 126 2.07 17.09 53.81
C ALA A 126 0.66 16.81 53.24
N HIS A 127 0.44 15.51 53.01
CA HIS A 127 -0.70 14.65 53.41
C HIS A 127 -2.12 15.23 53.55
N LYS A 128 -3.07 14.62 52.81
CA LYS A 128 -4.30 14.05 53.41
C LYS A 128 -4.69 12.72 52.77
N ARG A 129 -4.98 11.74 53.64
CA ARG A 129 -5.54 10.40 53.37
C ARG A 129 -7.07 10.48 53.25
N HIS A 130 -7.65 9.62 52.40
CA HIS A 130 -8.88 8.81 52.60
C HIS A 130 -9.02 7.91 51.35
N LYS A 131 -8.87 6.56 51.36
CA LYS A 131 -9.74 5.47 51.87
C LYS A 131 -11.22 5.75 51.52
N THR A 132 -11.95 4.98 50.72
CA THR A 132 -12.26 3.53 50.62
C THR A 132 -13.17 3.38 49.37
N ASP A 133 -13.56 2.25 48.78
CA ASP A 133 -13.28 0.80 48.76
C ASP A 133 -14.38 0.19 47.84
N SER A 134 -14.14 -1.00 47.27
CA SER A 134 -15.10 -1.98 46.66
C SER A 134 -16.01 -1.52 45.51
N GLY A 135 -16.21 -2.23 44.39
CA GLY A 135 -16.02 -3.62 43.99
C GLY A 135 -17.05 -3.92 42.87
N PRO A 136 -16.81 -4.87 41.94
CA PRO A 136 -17.62 -5.00 40.72
C PRO A 136 -18.80 -5.97 40.88
N SER A 137 -19.78 -5.86 39.98
CA SER A 137 -20.74 -6.92 39.63
C SER A 137 -20.67 -7.20 38.14
#